data_AF-G2PM02-F1
#
_entry.id   AF-G2PM02-F1
#
_cell.length_a   1.000
_cell.length_b   1.000
_cell.length_c   1.000
_cell.angle_alpha   90.00
_cell.angle_beta   90.00
_cell.angle_gamma   90.00
#
_symmetry.space_group_name_H-M   'P 1'
#
loop_
_entity.id
_entity.type
_entity.pdbx_description
1 polymer ?
#
loop_
_entity_poly.entity_id
_entity_poly.type
_entity_poly.pdbx_seq_one_letter_code
_entity_poly.pdbx_strand_id
1 'polypeptide(L)'
;MNPIEKTISSLDWMTITLFVGLVVLALGKYLFHKKFLNFIILPFNDKYILLHNKKGQFSHWFHLLLTLFQLINLSLFIFLVLKGFDLISYGKTVIVYLIILGFLALFELVKFSLQMFVGLVFNNLNLVGSLIFSKISYLNYSSIIISIANILLIYIATNSKTTIYVTLTLIILINGIGMAKLLKNHQKALFPYFMYFILYLCALEIAPLVLIGSYLKG
;
A
#
# COMPACT_ATOMS: atom_id res chain seq x y z
N MET A 1 -44.40 11.18 20.81
CA MET A 1 -43.51 10.17 20.20
C MET A 1 -42.41 10.97 19.51
N ASN A 2 -41.29 11.20 20.20
CA ASN A 2 -40.21 11.99 19.64
C ASN A 2 -39.61 11.22 18.45
N PRO A 3 -39.42 11.84 17.29
CA PRO A 3 -38.76 11.18 16.18
C PRO A 3 -37.36 10.82 16.66
N ILE A 4 -37.08 9.52 16.67
CA ILE A 4 -35.73 9.00 16.83
C ILE A 4 -34.98 9.49 15.59
N GLU A 5 -34.20 10.57 15.74
CA GLU A 5 -33.25 11.03 14.73
C GLU A 5 -32.23 9.90 14.53
N LYS A 6 -32.58 8.94 13.68
CA LYS A 6 -31.69 7.85 13.32
C LYS A 6 -30.45 8.49 12.70
N THR A 7 -29.31 7.89 13.02
CA THR A 7 -27.94 8.03 12.51
C THR A 7 -27.78 7.90 10.98
N ILE A 8 -28.81 8.25 10.20
CA ILE A 8 -28.97 8.06 8.75
C ILE A 8 -27.92 8.87 7.99
N SER A 9 -27.73 10.14 8.36
CA SER A 9 -26.79 11.05 7.68
C SER A 9 -25.35 10.53 7.62
N SER A 10 -24.90 9.79 8.65
CA SER A 10 -23.52 9.28 8.69
C SER A 10 -23.29 8.01 7.87
N LEU A 11 -24.33 7.20 7.65
CA LEU A 11 -24.19 5.90 6.97
C LEU A 11 -24.15 6.04 5.45
N ASP A 12 -24.84 7.05 4.91
CA ASP A 12 -25.07 7.20 3.47
C ASP A 12 -23.76 7.43 2.69
N TRP A 13 -22.89 8.33 3.15
CA TRP A 13 -21.63 8.63 2.45
C TRP A 13 -20.61 7.49 2.52
N MET A 14 -20.58 6.75 3.64
CA MET A 14 -19.71 5.57 3.79
C MET A 14 -20.17 4.45 2.83
N THR A 15 -21.49 4.27 2.69
CA THR A 15 -22.09 3.31 1.76
C THR A 15 -21.77 3.67 0.31
N ILE A 16 -21.90 4.95 -0.07
CA ILE A 16 -21.54 5.43 -1.41
C ILE A 16 -20.06 5.16 -1.69
N THR A 17 -19.19 5.43 -0.71
CA THR A 17 -17.74 5.21 -0.86
C THR A 17 -17.40 3.73 -1.06
N LEU A 18 -18.01 2.84 -0.26
CA LEU A 18 -17.87 1.39 -0.44
C LEU A 18 -18.35 0.93 -1.81
N PHE A 19 -19.51 1.43 -2.25
CA PHE A 19 -20.07 1.10 -3.55
C PHE A 19 -19.14 1.52 -4.69
N VAL A 20 -18.61 2.75 -4.64
CA VAL A 20 -17.63 3.24 -5.62
C VAL A 20 -16.38 2.34 -5.63
N GLY A 21 -15.87 1.94 -4.46
CA GLY A 21 -14.77 0.97 -4.37
C GLY A 21 -15.10 -0.35 -5.08
N LEU A 22 -16.26 -0.96 -4.79
CA LEU A 22 -16.67 -2.21 -5.42
C LEU A 22 -16.84 -2.08 -6.94
N VAL A 23 -17.34 -0.95 -7.43
CA VAL A 23 -17.44 -0.67 -8.87
C VAL A 23 -16.04 -0.63 -9.51
N VAL A 24 -15.07 0.03 -8.88
CA VAL A 24 -13.68 0.05 -9.38
C VAL A 24 -13.08 -1.35 -9.44
N LEU A 25 -13.32 -2.18 -8.42
CA LEU A 25 -12.87 -3.58 -8.42
C LEU A 25 -13.53 -4.40 -9.53
N ALA A 26 -14.85 -4.23 -9.70
CA ALA A 26 -15.62 -4.91 -10.74
C ALA A 26 -15.16 -4.52 -12.15
N LEU A 27 -14.89 -3.23 -12.39
CA LEU A 27 -14.31 -2.74 -13.64
C LEU A 27 -12.94 -3.38 -13.92
N GLY A 28 -12.08 -3.47 -12.90
CA GLY A 28 -10.79 -4.17 -13.01
C GLY A 28 -10.95 -5.64 -13.41
N LYS A 29 -11.91 -6.34 -12.83
CA LYS A 29 -12.24 -7.74 -13.19
C LYS A 29 -12.80 -7.86 -14.61
N TYR A 30 -13.69 -6.96 -15.00
CA TYR A 30 -14.36 -6.99 -16.31
C TYR A 30 -13.36 -6.72 -17.45
N LEU A 31 -12.56 -5.66 -17.34
CA LEU A 31 -11.61 -5.26 -18.37
C LEU A 31 -10.38 -6.19 -18.45
N PHE A 32 -9.97 -6.79 -17.32
CA PHE A 32 -8.72 -7.57 -17.22
C PHE A 32 -8.89 -8.94 -16.56
N HIS A 33 -9.92 -9.69 -16.96
CA HIS A 33 -10.30 -10.97 -16.33
C HIS A 33 -9.14 -11.94 -16.07
N LYS A 34 -8.34 -12.28 -17.09
CA LYS A 34 -7.20 -13.21 -16.95
C LYS A 34 -6.15 -12.72 -15.95
N LYS A 35 -5.93 -11.40 -15.85
CA LYS A 35 -4.98 -10.81 -14.89
C LYS A 35 -5.54 -10.85 -13.48
N PHE A 36 -6.82 -10.53 -13.33
CA PHE A 36 -7.52 -10.57 -12.05
C PHE A 36 -7.53 -11.97 -11.43
N LEU A 37 -7.73 -13.04 -12.22
CA LEU A 37 -7.63 -14.41 -11.72
C LEU A 37 -6.22 -14.75 -11.20
N ASN A 38 -5.17 -14.31 -11.91
CA ASN A 38 -3.81 -14.50 -11.43
C ASN A 38 -3.52 -13.66 -10.17
N PHE A 39 -4.12 -12.47 -10.06
CA PHE A 39 -3.97 -11.57 -8.92
C PHE A 39 -4.61 -12.13 -7.65
N ILE A 40 -5.78 -12.77 -7.73
CA ILE A 40 -6.43 -13.38 -6.55
C ILE A 40 -5.57 -14.50 -5.93
N ILE A 41 -4.79 -15.20 -6.75
CA ILE A 41 -3.96 -16.33 -6.31
C ILE A 41 -2.61 -15.84 -5.76
N LEU A 42 -2.32 -14.53 -5.79
CA LEU A 42 -1.05 -13.92 -5.38
C LEU A 42 -0.49 -14.41 -4.03
N PRO A 43 -1.26 -14.48 -2.91
CA PRO A 43 -0.70 -14.95 -1.63
C PRO A 43 -0.19 -16.39 -1.71
N PHE A 44 -0.78 -17.23 -2.56
CA PHE A 44 -0.40 -18.63 -2.74
C PHE A 44 0.66 -18.82 -3.83
N ASN A 45 0.63 -18.02 -4.90
CA ASN A 45 1.50 -18.19 -6.06
C ASN A 45 2.01 -16.86 -6.61
N ASP A 46 3.33 -16.75 -6.77
CA ASP A 46 4.02 -15.56 -7.32
C ASP A 46 3.92 -15.45 -8.85
N LYS A 47 3.16 -16.35 -9.50
CA LYS A 47 2.89 -16.36 -10.94
C LYS A 47 2.44 -15.00 -11.47
N TYR A 48 1.65 -14.25 -10.70
CA TYR A 48 1.24 -12.89 -11.07
C TYR A 48 2.45 -11.96 -11.24
N ILE A 49 3.32 -11.92 -10.22
CA ILE A 49 4.52 -11.07 -10.20
C ILE A 49 5.48 -11.48 -11.32
N LEU A 50 5.72 -12.78 -11.50
CA LEU A 50 6.66 -13.27 -12.50
C LEU A 50 6.22 -13.02 -13.95
N LEU A 51 4.92 -13.16 -14.25
CA LEU A 51 4.39 -13.01 -15.62
C LEU A 51 4.17 -11.55 -16.04
N HIS A 52 3.85 -10.67 -15.08
CA HIS A 52 3.40 -9.31 -15.38
C HIS A 52 4.44 -8.22 -15.08
N ASN A 53 5.57 -8.56 -14.44
CA ASN A 53 6.72 -7.65 -14.32
C ASN A 53 7.34 -7.29 -15.69
N LYS A 54 7.25 -8.20 -16.66
CA LYS A 54 7.96 -8.10 -17.95
C LYS A 54 7.10 -7.60 -19.13
N LYS A 55 5.80 -7.36 -18.94
CA LYS A 55 4.86 -7.03 -20.04
C LYS A 55 4.37 -5.58 -19.92
N GLY A 56 4.45 -4.84 -21.03
CA GLY A 56 4.32 -3.37 -21.13
C GLY A 56 2.93 -2.75 -20.86
N GLN A 57 2.72 -1.54 -21.43
CA GLN A 57 1.68 -0.51 -21.15
C GLN A 57 0.33 -0.98 -20.56
N PHE A 58 -0.31 -2.03 -21.09
CA PHE A 58 -1.60 -2.54 -20.57
C PHE A 58 -1.51 -3.17 -19.16
N SER A 59 -0.32 -3.46 -18.65
CA SER A 59 -0.10 -3.85 -17.24
C SER A 59 -0.38 -2.68 -16.30
N HIS A 60 -0.04 -1.45 -16.70
CA HIS A 60 -0.14 -0.27 -15.85
C HIS A 60 -1.60 0.10 -15.54
N TRP A 61 -2.52 -0.02 -16.50
CA TRP A 61 -3.94 0.32 -16.30
C TRP A 61 -4.63 -0.58 -15.27
N PHE A 62 -4.36 -1.89 -15.29
CA PHE A 62 -4.90 -2.82 -14.30
C PHE A 62 -4.36 -2.52 -12.90
N HIS A 63 -3.06 -2.25 -12.81
CA HIS A 63 -2.42 -1.85 -11.54
C HIS A 63 -3.02 -0.56 -11.00
N LEU A 64 -3.23 0.44 -11.85
CA LEU A 64 -3.80 1.73 -11.48
C LEU A 64 -5.22 1.57 -10.92
N LEU A 65 -6.06 0.75 -11.55
CA LEU A 65 -7.42 0.46 -11.04
C LEU A 65 -7.36 -0.20 -9.65
N LEU A 66 -6.45 -1.14 -9.43
CA LEU A 66 -6.28 -1.80 -8.14
C LEU A 66 -5.70 -0.88 -7.07
N THR A 67 -4.78 0.03 -7.41
CA THR A 67 -4.28 1.04 -6.47
C THR A 67 -5.36 2.06 -6.11
N LEU A 68 -6.22 2.45 -7.06
CA LEU A 68 -7.38 3.29 -6.76
C LEU A 68 -8.34 2.60 -5.79
N PHE A 69 -8.63 1.31 -6.03
CA PHE A 69 -9.43 0.51 -5.11
C PHE A 69 -8.79 0.42 -3.72
N GLN A 70 -7.48 0.25 -3.65
CA GLN A 70 -6.73 0.22 -2.40
C GLN A 70 -6.78 1.55 -1.65
N LEU A 71 -6.57 2.69 -2.33
CA LEU A 71 -6.65 4.02 -1.72
C LEU A 71 -8.03 4.29 -1.11
N ILE A 72 -9.11 3.99 -1.83
CA ILE A 72 -10.48 4.18 -1.34
C ILE A 72 -10.76 3.33 -0.10
N ASN A 73 -10.43 2.03 -0.13
CA ASN A 73 -10.74 1.15 0.99
C ASN A 73 -9.84 1.40 2.20
N LEU A 74 -8.55 1.69 1.98
CA LEU A 74 -7.59 1.93 3.06
C LEU A 74 -7.87 3.28 3.76
N SER A 75 -8.21 4.32 3.01
CA SER A 75 -8.65 5.60 3.61
C SER A 75 -9.92 5.45 4.45
N LEU A 76 -10.92 4.71 3.93
CA LEU A 76 -12.16 4.45 4.67
C LEU A 76 -11.90 3.60 5.93
N PHE A 77 -11.01 2.61 5.84
CA PHE A 77 -10.63 1.81 7.01
C PHE A 77 -9.93 2.64 8.08
N ILE A 78 -8.97 3.49 7.73
CA ILE A 78 -8.31 4.39 8.68
C ILE A 78 -9.33 5.32 9.34
N PHE A 79 -10.27 5.87 8.57
CA PHE A 79 -11.36 6.66 9.13
C PHE A 79 -12.20 5.86 10.15
N LEU A 80 -12.58 4.62 9.84
CA LEU A 80 -13.33 3.74 10.74
C LEU A 80 -12.53 3.37 12.00
N VAL A 81 -11.22 3.16 11.87
CA VAL A 81 -10.32 2.94 13.01
C VAL A 81 -10.34 4.15 13.93
N LEU A 82 -10.10 5.35 13.39
CA LEU A 82 -10.12 6.59 14.18
C LEU A 82 -11.48 6.83 14.85
N LYS A 83 -12.58 6.51 14.16
CA LYS A 83 -13.94 6.56 14.73
C LYS A 83 -14.14 5.51 15.83
N GLY A 84 -13.63 4.29 15.69
CA GLY A 84 -13.75 3.21 16.68
C GLY A 84 -12.91 3.43 17.95
N PHE A 85 -11.93 4.33 17.90
CA PHE A 85 -11.14 4.78 19.05
C PHE A 85 -11.55 6.15 19.59
N ASP A 86 -12.68 6.70 19.13
CA ASP A 86 -13.21 8.01 19.55
C ASP A 86 -12.22 9.18 19.33
N LEU A 87 -11.34 9.07 18.33
CA LEU A 87 -10.30 10.08 18.01
C LEU A 87 -10.81 11.20 17.09
N ILE A 88 -12.05 11.11 16.60
CA ILE A 88 -12.65 12.09 15.67
C ILE A 88 -13.98 12.59 16.25
N SER A 89 -14.18 13.91 16.21
CA SER A 89 -15.45 14.54 16.59
C SER A 89 -16.51 14.41 15.50
N TYR A 90 -17.77 14.18 15.91
CA TYR A 90 -18.90 13.78 15.06
C TYR A 90 -19.30 14.81 13.97
N GLY A 91 -18.85 16.06 14.06
CA GLY A 91 -19.37 17.16 13.23
C GLY A 91 -18.82 17.30 11.80
N LYS A 92 -17.66 16.70 11.46
CA LYS A 92 -16.99 16.89 10.14
C LYS A 92 -16.44 15.59 9.53
N THR A 93 -17.21 14.50 9.60
CA THR A 93 -16.77 13.15 9.23
C THR A 93 -16.31 13.01 7.76
N VAL A 94 -17.04 13.59 6.81
CA VAL A 94 -16.69 13.53 5.37
C VAL A 94 -15.40 14.29 5.06
N ILE A 95 -15.21 15.46 5.67
CA ILE A 95 -13.99 16.28 5.49
C ILE A 95 -12.77 15.53 6.00
N VAL A 96 -12.89 14.89 7.17
CA VAL A 96 -11.81 14.07 7.75
C VAL A 96 -11.46 12.91 6.82
N TYR A 97 -12.45 12.21 6.26
CA TYR A 97 -12.22 11.17 5.27
C TYR A 97 -11.48 11.70 4.02
N LEU A 98 -11.91 12.83 3.45
CA LEU A 98 -11.25 13.42 2.28
C LEU A 98 -9.80 13.86 2.57
N ILE A 99 -9.52 14.37 3.77
CA ILE A 99 -8.17 14.70 4.21
C ILE A 99 -7.31 13.42 4.28
N ILE A 100 -7.83 12.35 4.88
CA ILE A 100 -7.13 11.06 4.97
C ILE A 100 -6.84 10.50 3.58
N LEU A 101 -7.83 10.51 2.68
CA LEU A 101 -7.67 10.05 1.30
C LEU A 101 -6.61 10.86 0.56
N GLY A 102 -6.70 12.20 0.62
CA GLY A 102 -5.75 13.10 -0.04
C GLY A 102 -4.33 12.93 0.49
N PHE A 103 -4.17 12.82 1.81
CA PHE A 103 -2.87 12.58 2.44
C PHE A 103 -2.27 11.23 2.01
N LEU A 104 -3.06 10.16 2.03
CA LEU A 104 -2.60 8.83 1.59
C LEU A 104 -2.21 8.81 0.11
N ALA A 105 -3.02 9.42 -0.75
CA ALA A 105 -2.73 9.50 -2.17
C ALA A 105 -1.44 10.27 -2.44
N LEU A 106 -1.24 11.42 -1.78
CA LEU A 106 -0.01 12.20 -1.88
C LEU A 106 1.20 11.42 -1.35
N PHE A 107 1.06 10.76 -0.20
CA PHE A 107 2.12 9.94 0.39
C PHE A 107 2.53 8.81 -0.57
N GLU A 108 1.58 8.12 -1.18
CA GLU A 108 1.87 7.03 -2.11
C GLU A 108 2.55 7.52 -3.40
N LEU A 109 2.12 8.67 -3.94
CA LEU A 109 2.75 9.30 -5.11
C LEU A 109 4.18 9.78 -4.84
N VAL A 110 4.42 10.42 -3.70
CA VAL A 110 5.76 10.89 -3.30
C VAL A 110 6.68 9.69 -3.09
N LYS A 111 6.20 8.67 -2.37
CA LYS A 111 6.96 7.43 -2.12
C LYS A 111 7.31 6.71 -3.42
N PHE A 112 6.37 6.60 -4.35
CA PHE A 112 6.61 6.00 -5.66
C PHE A 112 7.67 6.78 -6.46
N SER A 113 7.56 8.11 -6.50
CA SER A 113 8.49 8.99 -7.22
C SER A 113 9.92 8.88 -6.66
N LEU A 114 10.07 8.89 -5.33
CA LEU A 114 11.37 8.71 -4.68
C LEU A 114 12.00 7.35 -4.98
N GLN A 115 11.21 6.27 -4.95
CA GLN A 115 11.73 4.93 -5.25
C GLN A 115 12.16 4.80 -6.70
N MET A 116 11.42 5.40 -7.65
CA MET A 116 11.82 5.45 -9.05
C MET A 116 13.08 6.29 -9.27
N PHE A 117 13.21 7.42 -8.57
CA PHE A 117 14.41 8.26 -8.62
C PHE A 117 15.66 7.50 -8.16
N VAL A 118 15.57 6.74 -7.06
CA VAL A 118 16.65 5.84 -6.61
C VAL A 118 16.98 4.81 -7.68
N GLY A 119 15.96 4.21 -8.33
CA GLY A 119 16.18 3.29 -9.45
C GLY A 119 16.97 3.90 -10.61
N LEU A 120 16.73 5.17 -10.93
CA LEU A 120 17.47 5.93 -11.95
C LEU A 120 18.91 6.18 -11.54
N VAL A 121 19.15 6.69 -10.33
CA VAL A 121 20.49 7.06 -9.83
C VAL A 121 21.42 5.85 -9.78
N PHE A 122 20.92 4.70 -9.36
CA PHE A 122 21.73 3.47 -9.27
C PHE A 122 21.72 2.63 -10.57
N ASN A 123 21.19 3.18 -11.68
CA ASN A 123 21.06 2.51 -12.98
C ASN A 123 20.44 1.09 -12.90
N ASN A 124 19.52 0.91 -11.94
CA ASN A 124 18.92 -0.37 -11.56
C ASN A 124 17.38 -0.33 -11.63
N LEU A 125 16.86 0.47 -12.56
CA LEU A 125 15.43 0.68 -12.80
C LEU A 125 14.62 -0.61 -12.88
N ASN A 126 15.13 -1.64 -13.56
CA ASN A 126 14.43 -2.91 -13.72
C ASN A 126 14.27 -3.67 -12.39
N LEU A 127 15.32 -3.70 -11.58
CA LEU A 127 15.29 -4.32 -10.26
C LEU A 127 14.37 -3.53 -9.33
N VAL A 128 14.58 -2.21 -9.23
CA VAL A 128 13.79 -1.35 -8.34
C VAL A 128 12.31 -1.34 -8.74
N GLY A 129 12.01 -1.21 -10.04
CA GLY A 129 10.64 -1.29 -10.57
C GLY A 129 9.96 -2.62 -10.24
N SER A 130 10.69 -3.74 -10.35
CA SER A 130 10.16 -5.06 -10.00
C SER A 130 9.80 -5.20 -8.51
N LEU A 131 10.62 -4.59 -7.63
CA LEU A 131 10.38 -4.56 -6.19
C LEU A 131 9.18 -3.68 -5.83
N ILE A 132 9.08 -2.48 -6.44
CA ILE A 132 7.95 -1.55 -6.25
C ILE A 132 6.65 -2.24 -6.69
N PHE A 133 6.64 -2.83 -7.88
CA PHE A 133 5.51 -3.54 -8.43
C PHE A 133 5.02 -4.66 -7.50
N SER A 134 5.93 -5.49 -7.00
CA SER A 134 5.57 -6.55 -6.06
C SER A 134 4.99 -6.01 -4.76
N LYS A 135 5.62 -4.98 -4.16
CA LYS A 135 5.15 -4.36 -2.92
C LYS A 135 3.73 -3.80 -3.07
N ILE A 136 3.48 -3.04 -4.14
CA ILE A 136 2.16 -2.48 -4.43
C ILE A 136 1.14 -3.59 -4.71
N SER A 137 1.53 -4.68 -5.38
CA SER A 137 0.63 -5.81 -5.64
C SER A 137 0.11 -6.46 -4.36
N TYR A 138 0.98 -6.70 -3.38
CA TYR A 138 0.59 -7.27 -2.08
C TYR A 138 -0.27 -6.29 -1.27
N LEU A 139 0.04 -4.99 -1.31
CA LEU A 139 -0.79 -3.95 -0.69
C LEU A 139 -2.19 -3.91 -1.32
N ASN A 140 -2.26 -3.91 -2.65
CA ASN A 140 -3.52 -3.96 -3.39
C ASN A 140 -4.31 -5.22 -3.06
N TYR A 141 -3.66 -6.37 -2.88
CA TYR A 141 -4.36 -7.60 -2.49
C TYR A 141 -4.96 -7.46 -1.08
N SER A 142 -4.21 -6.89 -0.13
CA SER A 142 -4.71 -6.64 1.23
C SER A 142 -5.96 -5.75 1.25
N SER A 143 -6.12 -4.86 0.25
CA SER A 143 -7.31 -4.00 0.16
C SER A 143 -8.62 -4.75 -0.09
N ILE A 144 -8.59 -5.95 -0.68
CA ILE A 144 -9.79 -6.79 -0.82
C ILE A 144 -10.31 -7.19 0.56
N ILE A 145 -9.40 -7.58 1.45
CA ILE A 145 -9.73 -7.95 2.83
C ILE A 145 -10.17 -6.73 3.63
N ILE A 146 -9.52 -5.58 3.41
CA ILE A 146 -9.95 -4.29 3.99
C ILE A 146 -11.38 -3.95 3.54
N SER A 147 -11.74 -4.20 2.28
CA SER A 147 -13.10 -3.93 1.79
C SER A 147 -14.15 -4.78 2.53
N ILE A 148 -13.87 -6.07 2.72
CA ILE A 148 -14.73 -6.96 3.51
C ILE A 148 -14.81 -6.49 4.98
N ALA A 149 -13.67 -6.08 5.55
CA ALA A 149 -13.60 -5.53 6.90
C ALA A 149 -14.45 -4.26 7.06
N ASN A 150 -14.40 -3.36 6.07
CA ASN A 150 -15.17 -2.12 6.06
C ASN A 150 -16.67 -2.40 6.04
N ILE A 151 -17.12 -3.39 5.24
CA ILE A 151 -18.53 -3.84 5.22
C ILE A 151 -18.93 -4.36 6.61
N LEU A 152 -18.10 -5.20 7.23
CA LEU A 152 -18.35 -5.71 8.58
C LEU A 152 -18.45 -4.59 9.62
N LEU A 153 -17.52 -3.63 9.59
CA LEU A 153 -17.45 -2.50 10.53
C LEU A 153 -18.56 -1.47 10.35
N ILE A 154 -19.17 -1.37 9.17
CA ILE A 154 -20.26 -0.41 8.91
C ILE A 154 -21.63 -1.02 9.23
N TYR A 155 -21.87 -2.29 8.87
CA TYR A 155 -23.21 -2.87 8.92
C TYR A 155 -23.44 -3.92 10.01
N ILE A 156 -22.42 -4.70 10.39
CA ILE A 156 -22.60 -5.87 11.27
C ILE A 156 -22.06 -5.59 12.68
N ALA A 157 -20.77 -5.25 12.77
CA ALA A 157 -20.05 -5.04 14.02
C ALA A 157 -19.61 -3.58 14.11
N THR A 158 -20.60 -2.67 14.22
CA THR A 158 -20.40 -1.22 14.21
C THR A 158 -19.33 -0.79 15.20
N ASN A 159 -18.24 -0.18 14.71
CA ASN A 159 -17.10 0.29 15.51
C ASN A 159 -16.46 -0.77 16.44
N SER A 160 -16.61 -2.07 16.13
CA SER A 160 -16.04 -3.11 16.98
C SER A 160 -14.51 -3.11 16.93
N LYS A 161 -13.89 -2.91 18.10
CA LYS A 161 -12.43 -2.96 18.27
C LYS A 161 -11.86 -4.33 17.91
N THR A 162 -12.60 -5.41 18.15
CA THR A 162 -12.15 -6.77 17.81
C THR A 162 -12.00 -6.95 16.30
N THR A 163 -12.97 -6.47 15.51
CA THR A 163 -12.91 -6.50 14.04
C THR A 163 -11.73 -5.68 13.52
N ILE A 164 -11.45 -4.51 14.13
CA ILE A 164 -10.27 -3.69 13.79
C ILE A 164 -8.96 -4.44 14.04
N TYR A 165 -8.79 -5.08 15.20
CA TYR A 165 -7.55 -5.81 15.50
C TYR A 165 -7.35 -7.00 14.58
N VAL A 166 -8.38 -7.82 14.34
CA VAL A 166 -8.30 -8.98 13.43
C VAL A 166 -7.88 -8.55 12.02
N THR A 167 -8.45 -7.44 11.54
CA THR A 167 -8.19 -6.96 10.17
C THR A 167 -6.81 -6.36 10.06
N LEU A 168 -6.32 -5.63 11.06
CA LEU A 168 -4.92 -5.18 11.14
C LEU A 168 -3.94 -6.36 11.12
N THR A 169 -4.19 -7.41 11.91
CA THR A 169 -3.33 -8.61 11.92
C THR A 169 -3.28 -9.27 10.55
N LEU A 170 -4.42 -9.41 9.86
CA LEU A 170 -4.47 -9.98 8.51
C LEU A 170 -3.71 -9.15 7.48
N ILE A 171 -3.82 -7.82 7.53
CA ILE A 171 -3.08 -6.91 6.64
C ILE A 171 -1.57 -7.09 6.85
N ILE A 172 -1.12 -7.13 8.11
CA ILE A 172 0.31 -7.30 8.45
C ILE A 172 0.82 -8.65 7.94
N LEU A 173 0.07 -9.73 8.14
CA LEU A 173 0.44 -11.07 7.68
C LEU A 173 0.63 -11.12 6.16
N ILE A 174 -0.31 -10.57 5.39
CA ILE A 174 -0.26 -10.61 3.93
C ILE A 174 0.91 -9.81 3.38
N ASN A 175 1.09 -8.59 3.89
CA ASN A 175 2.21 -7.76 3.48
C ASN A 175 3.56 -8.35 3.93
N GLY A 176 3.59 -9.00 5.10
CA GLY A 176 4.74 -9.74 5.61
C GLY A 176 5.14 -10.92 4.72
N ILE A 177 4.16 -11.73 4.29
CA ILE A 177 4.39 -12.82 3.32
C ILE A 177 4.94 -12.27 2.01
N GLY A 178 4.36 -11.16 1.52
CA GLY A 178 4.83 -10.50 0.31
C GLY A 178 6.27 -10.02 0.42
N MET A 179 6.64 -9.41 1.55
CA MET A 179 8.02 -9.00 1.83
C MET A 179 8.98 -10.19 1.95
N ALA A 180 8.60 -11.26 2.65
CA ALA A 180 9.43 -12.45 2.81
C ALA A 180 9.72 -13.13 1.47
N LYS A 181 8.70 -13.30 0.63
CA LYS A 181 8.86 -13.85 -0.72
C LYS A 181 9.71 -12.96 -1.62
N LEU A 182 9.50 -11.64 -1.56
CA LEU A 182 10.32 -10.67 -2.28
C LEU A 182 11.79 -10.77 -1.91
N LEU A 183 12.07 -10.83 -0.60
CA LEU A 183 13.43 -10.94 -0.07
C LEU A 183 14.08 -12.24 -0.55
N LYS A 184 13.36 -13.37 -0.47
CA LYS A 184 13.87 -14.68 -0.92
C LYS A 184 14.17 -14.70 -2.42
N ASN A 185 13.34 -14.06 -3.24
CA ASN A 185 13.52 -14.07 -4.70
C ASN A 185 14.64 -13.14 -5.18
N HIS A 186 14.87 -12.02 -4.49
CA HIS A 186 15.88 -11.02 -4.86
C HIS A 186 17.11 -11.00 -3.95
N GLN A 187 17.25 -11.95 -3.02
CA GLN A 187 18.34 -12.01 -2.03
C GLN A 187 19.73 -11.95 -2.70
N LYS A 188 19.92 -12.72 -3.78
CA LYS A 188 21.19 -12.78 -4.51
C LYS A 188 21.54 -11.46 -5.21
N ALA A 189 20.54 -10.66 -5.58
CA ALA A 189 20.74 -9.36 -6.22
C ALA A 189 20.92 -8.23 -5.18
N LEU A 190 20.26 -8.31 -4.02
CA LEU A 190 20.29 -7.28 -2.98
C LEU A 190 21.53 -7.36 -2.07
N PHE A 191 22.06 -8.56 -1.82
CA PHE A 191 23.19 -8.76 -0.90
C PHE A 191 24.47 -8.01 -1.31
N PRO A 192 24.88 -8.01 -2.60
CA PRO A 192 26.04 -7.22 -3.03
C PRO A 192 25.85 -5.72 -2.80
N TYR A 193 24.69 -5.15 -3.14
CA TYR A 193 24.42 -3.71 -2.94
C TYR A 193 24.42 -3.31 -1.46
N PHE A 194 23.91 -4.17 -0.59
CA PHE A 194 23.95 -3.94 0.85
C PHE A 194 25.39 -3.93 1.38
N MET A 195 26.24 -4.86 0.92
CA MET A 195 27.67 -4.87 1.25
C MET A 195 28.41 -3.65 0.68
N TYR A 196 28.10 -3.22 -0.54
CA TYR A 196 28.65 -2.00 -1.15
C TYR A 196 28.23 -0.73 -0.39
N PHE A 197 26.99 -0.67 0.09
CA PHE A 197 26.52 0.46 0.90
C PHE A 197 27.28 0.57 2.22
N ILE A 198 27.48 -0.55 2.92
CA ILE A 198 28.29 -0.60 4.14
C ILE A 198 29.72 -0.17 3.83
N LEU A 199 30.33 -0.68 2.76
CA LEU A 199 31.68 -0.30 2.35
C LEU A 199 31.79 1.21 2.03
N TYR A 200 30.78 1.80 1.41
CA TYR A 200 30.73 3.23 1.10
C TYR A 200 30.59 4.09 2.36
N LEU A 201 29.78 3.66 3.34
CA LEU A 201 29.71 4.31 4.65
C LEU A 201 31.04 4.23 5.39
N CYS A 202 31.70 3.07 5.38
CA CYS A 202 33.03 2.92 5.95
C CYS A 202 34.07 3.81 5.24
N ALA A 203 33.99 3.95 3.91
CA ALA A 203 34.87 4.85 3.17
C ALA A 203 34.61 6.34 3.53
N LEU A 204 33.34 6.73 3.74
CA LEU A 204 32.96 8.07 4.17
C LEU A 204 33.45 8.38 5.60
N GLU A 205 33.53 7.37 6.47
CA GLU A 205 34.09 7.51 7.82
C GLU A 205 35.62 7.68 7.81
N ILE A 206 36.31 7.02 6.88
CA ILE A 206 37.78 7.08 6.76
C ILE A 206 38.23 8.35 5.98
N ALA A 207 37.42 8.88 5.07
CA ALA A 207 37.77 10.03 4.26
C ALA A 207 38.17 11.30 5.05
N PRO A 208 37.50 11.70 6.15
CA PRO A 208 37.91 12.82 7.00
C PRO A 208 39.27 12.62 7.67
N LEU A 209 39.58 11.39 8.11
CA LEU A 209 40.87 11.06 8.75
C LEU A 209 42.04 11.22 7.77
N VAL A 210 41.85 10.82 6.51
CA VAL A 210 42.86 10.99 5.46
C VAL A 210 43.06 12.46 5.09
N LEU A 211 41.98 13.25 5.03
CA LEU A 211 42.04 14.70 4.78
C LEU A 211 42.82 15.45 5.88
N ILE A 212 42.55 15.17 7.15
CA ILE A 212 43.27 15.78 8.28
C ILE A 212 44.76 15.39 8.27
N GLY A 213 45.07 14.12 7.99
CA GLY A 213 46.46 13.65 7.86
C GLY A 213 47.22 14.31 6.71
N SER A 214 46.55 14.72 5.63
CA SER A 214 47.17 15.45 4.52
C SER A 214 47.49 16.91 4.86
N TYR A 215 46.65 17.55 5.69
CA TYR A 215 46.83 18.95 6.10
C TYR A 215 47.92 19.15 7.17
N LEU A 216 48.25 18.10 7.93
CA LEU A 216 49.30 18.09 8.95
C LEU A 216 50.73 17.88 8.39
N LYS A 217 50.86 17.65 7.07
CA LYS A 217 52.15 17.43 6.40
C LYS A 217 52.66 18.65 5.60
N GLY A 218 51.96 19.78 5.65
CA GLY A 218 52.42 21.09 5.18
C GLY A 218 52.66 22.02 6.37
#